data_AF-A0A7R9R202-F1
#
_entry.id   AF-A0A7R9R202-F1
#
_cell.length_a   1.000
_cell.length_b   1.000
_cell.length_c   1.000
_cell.angle_alpha   90.00
_cell.angle_beta   90.00
_cell.angle_gamma   90.00
#
_symmetry.space_group_name_H-M   'P 1'
#
loop_
_entity.id
_entity.type
_entity.pdbx_description
1 polymer ?
#
loop_
_entity_poly.entity_id
_entity_poly.type
_entity_poly.pdbx_seq_one_letter_code
_entity_poly.pdbx_strand_id
1 'polypeptide(L)'
;RGCDDWRREGLPIRSTCSSEATKLYDCALNQLCGWYDDPLYGGLGNTLSDMEKADPDFILGQSLGLGLEFQMLDVAQETRDKYQRLRALVDKNAGAYEDREIQHLDAVGCLATGDHMGAVRVWERILALHPTDMHALRVAHFVYFRTGLSEQLRDSVARVVPHWQHRSLPLEGYLHGMYGFGLEETHIYDKAEREARLALDMNACDGWATHTMAHIHETHGAVDTGIQFLTSSADNW
;
A
#
# COMPACT_ATOMS: atom_id res chain seq x y z
N ARG A 1 7.88 -11.26 -5.88
CA ARG A 1 7.82 -12.28 -4.80
C ARG A 1 6.76 -13.32 -5.13
N GLY A 2 7.06 -14.62 -5.00
CA GLY A 2 6.10 -15.73 -5.05
C GLY A 2 5.67 -16.20 -3.65
N CYS A 3 4.82 -17.23 -3.54
CA CYS A 3 4.25 -17.68 -2.25
C CYS A 3 5.32 -18.02 -1.20
N ASP A 4 6.43 -18.62 -1.61
CA ASP A 4 7.52 -19.00 -0.70
C ASP A 4 8.30 -17.79 -0.18
N ASP A 5 8.41 -16.71 -0.97
CA ASP A 5 9.04 -15.46 -0.53
C ASP A 5 8.20 -14.82 0.58
N TRP A 6 6.90 -14.66 0.33
CA TRP A 6 5.93 -14.12 1.31
C TRP A 6 5.90 -14.95 2.60
N ARG A 7 5.96 -16.29 2.50
CA ARG A 7 6.06 -17.16 3.68
C ARG A 7 7.35 -16.94 4.46
N ARG A 8 8.51 -16.81 3.79
CA ARG A 8 9.80 -16.53 4.45
C ARG A 8 9.82 -15.16 5.14
N GLU A 9 9.06 -14.20 4.64
CA GLU A 9 8.90 -12.88 5.24
C GLU A 9 7.94 -12.86 6.44
N GLY A 10 7.31 -13.99 6.78
CA GLY A 10 6.37 -14.12 7.90
C GLY A 10 4.93 -13.74 7.54
N LEU A 11 4.62 -13.67 6.24
CA LEU A 11 3.33 -13.27 5.68
C LEU A 11 2.81 -14.35 4.73
N PRO A 12 2.51 -15.57 5.22
CA PRO A 12 2.05 -16.67 4.37
C PRO A 12 0.78 -16.27 3.59
N ILE A 13 0.70 -16.78 2.36
CA ILE A 13 -0.46 -16.66 1.47
C ILE A 13 -0.99 -18.08 1.25
N ARG A 14 -2.28 -18.32 1.55
CA ARG A 14 -2.95 -19.61 1.36
C ARG A 14 -4.10 -19.56 0.38
N SER A 15 -4.62 -18.36 0.08
CA SER A 15 -5.71 -18.18 -0.89
C SER A 15 -5.32 -18.48 -2.34
N THR A 16 -4.03 -18.70 -2.63
CA THR A 16 -3.55 -19.12 -3.95
C THR A 16 -2.34 -20.04 -3.85
N CYS A 17 -2.25 -20.97 -4.81
CA CYS A 17 -1.02 -21.73 -5.11
C CYS A 17 -0.35 -21.24 -6.40
N SER A 18 -0.91 -20.24 -7.08
CA SER A 18 -0.40 -19.70 -8.33
C SER A 18 0.79 -18.78 -8.06
N SER A 19 1.98 -19.23 -8.45
CA SER A 19 3.18 -18.38 -8.38
C SER A 19 3.06 -17.17 -9.31
N GLU A 20 2.32 -17.26 -10.40
CA GLU A 20 2.09 -16.15 -11.33
C GLU A 20 1.22 -15.08 -10.67
N ALA A 21 0.05 -15.46 -10.16
CA ALA A 21 -0.87 -14.53 -9.49
C ALA A 21 -0.19 -13.83 -8.30
N THR A 22 0.62 -14.55 -7.53
CA THR A 22 1.35 -13.96 -6.39
C THR A 22 2.43 -12.96 -6.81
N LYS A 23 3.12 -13.21 -7.93
CA LYS A 23 4.11 -12.26 -8.48
C LYS A 23 3.42 -11.01 -9.04
N LEU A 24 2.27 -11.17 -9.70
CA LEU A 24 1.47 -10.05 -10.20
C LEU A 24 0.88 -9.23 -9.05
N TYR A 25 0.43 -9.87 -7.96
CA TYR A 25 0.04 -9.16 -6.73
C TYR A 25 1.19 -8.34 -6.13
N ASP A 26 2.38 -8.93 -6.04
CA ASP A 26 3.56 -8.21 -5.56
C ASP A 26 3.91 -7.00 -6.44
N CYS A 27 3.81 -7.16 -7.76
CA CYS A 27 4.01 -6.08 -8.74
C CYS A 27 2.95 -4.99 -8.60
N ALA A 28 1.67 -5.36 -8.47
CA ALA A 28 0.56 -4.41 -8.27
C ALA A 28 0.72 -3.63 -6.96
N LEU A 29 1.15 -4.30 -5.88
CA LEU A 29 1.40 -3.65 -4.60
C LEU A 29 2.58 -2.65 -4.70
N ASN A 30 3.64 -2.99 -5.45
CA ASN A 30 4.76 -2.08 -5.69
C ASN A 30 4.31 -0.82 -6.45
N GLN A 31 3.63 -0.99 -7.59
CA GLN A 31 3.04 0.09 -8.38
C GLN A 31 2.11 0.98 -7.53
N LEU A 32 1.28 0.38 -6.67
CA LEU A 32 0.40 1.12 -5.78
C LEU A 32 1.16 1.93 -4.71
N CYS A 33 2.25 1.37 -4.15
CA CYS A 33 3.06 2.07 -3.17
C CYS A 33 3.81 3.26 -3.79
N GLY A 34 4.38 3.05 -4.97
CA GLY A 34 5.17 4.05 -5.68
C GLY A 34 4.38 5.01 -6.57
N TRP A 35 3.07 4.81 -6.73
CA TRP A 35 2.23 5.64 -7.62
C TRP A 35 2.74 5.74 -9.05
N TYR A 36 3.11 4.61 -9.63
CA TYR A 36 3.56 4.55 -11.01
C TYR A 36 2.91 3.38 -11.75
N ASP A 37 2.85 3.50 -13.07
CA ASP A 37 2.46 2.40 -13.96
C ASP A 37 3.73 1.75 -14.53
N ASP A 38 3.93 0.46 -14.26
CA ASP A 38 5.05 -0.29 -14.80
C ASP A 38 4.78 -0.62 -16.28
N PRO A 39 5.57 -0.07 -17.24
CA PRO A 39 5.34 -0.31 -18.65
C PRO A 39 5.53 -1.77 -19.06
N LEU A 40 6.29 -2.58 -18.30
CA LEU A 40 6.47 -4.00 -18.58
C LEU A 40 5.17 -4.80 -18.37
N TYR A 41 4.27 -4.31 -17.52
CA TYR A 41 2.99 -4.93 -17.21
C TYR A 41 1.80 -4.14 -17.76
N GLY A 42 2.05 -3.07 -18.51
CA GLY A 42 1.01 -2.19 -19.04
C GLY A 42 0.27 -1.42 -17.94
N GLY A 43 0.93 -1.13 -16.83
CA GLY A 43 0.39 -0.39 -15.69
C GLY A 43 -0.41 -1.23 -14.68
N LEU A 44 -0.88 -0.55 -13.63
CA LEU A 44 -1.52 -1.17 -12.49
C LEU A 44 -2.82 -1.89 -12.89
N GLY A 45 -3.62 -1.27 -13.77
CA GLY A 45 -4.88 -1.85 -14.24
C GLY A 45 -4.70 -3.19 -14.95
N ASN A 46 -3.74 -3.28 -15.87
CA ASN A 46 -3.42 -4.53 -16.57
C ASN A 46 -2.81 -5.56 -15.62
N THR A 47 -1.94 -5.13 -14.70
CA THR A 47 -1.35 -6.01 -13.68
C THR A 47 -2.43 -6.68 -12.83
N LEU A 48 -3.42 -5.91 -12.36
CA LEU A 48 -4.57 -6.43 -11.59
C LEU A 48 -5.45 -7.35 -12.44
N SER A 49 -5.70 -6.99 -13.71
CA SER A 49 -6.48 -7.82 -14.64
C SER A 49 -5.80 -9.17 -14.90
N ASP A 50 -4.49 -9.19 -15.12
CA ASP A 50 -3.74 -10.41 -15.39
C ASP A 50 -3.59 -11.26 -14.12
N MET A 51 -3.44 -10.64 -12.95
CA MET A 51 -3.50 -11.34 -11.65
C MET A 51 -4.83 -12.07 -11.49
N GLU A 52 -5.95 -11.43 -11.84
CA GLU A 52 -7.27 -12.05 -11.79
C GLU A 52 -7.45 -13.19 -12.78
N LYS A 53 -6.92 -13.06 -14.00
CA LYS A 53 -6.95 -14.17 -14.98
C LYS A 53 -6.11 -15.35 -14.49
N ALA A 54 -4.97 -15.08 -13.85
CA ALA A 54 -4.07 -16.10 -13.34
C ALA A 54 -4.67 -16.86 -12.15
N ASP A 55 -5.42 -16.17 -11.27
CA ASP A 55 -6.20 -16.81 -10.20
C ASP A 55 -7.39 -15.92 -9.75
N PRO A 56 -8.62 -16.23 -10.20
CA PRO A 56 -9.80 -15.44 -9.85
C PRO A 56 -10.27 -15.67 -8.40
N ASP A 57 -9.78 -16.71 -7.74
CA ASP A 57 -10.14 -17.06 -6.36
C ASP A 57 -9.05 -16.60 -5.35
N PHE A 58 -8.01 -15.90 -5.81
CA PHE A 58 -6.93 -15.37 -4.98
C PHE A 58 -7.39 -14.23 -4.04
N ILE A 59 -8.00 -14.57 -2.90
CA ILE A 59 -8.64 -13.63 -1.96
C ILE A 59 -7.77 -12.40 -1.64
N LEU A 60 -6.50 -12.58 -1.27
CA LEU A 60 -5.65 -11.44 -0.90
C LEU A 60 -5.39 -10.51 -2.09
N GLY A 61 -5.07 -11.08 -3.26
CA GLY A 61 -4.84 -10.31 -4.48
C GLY A 61 -6.10 -9.59 -4.94
N GLN A 62 -7.22 -10.29 -4.99
CA GLN A 62 -8.51 -9.69 -5.36
C GLN A 62 -8.93 -8.58 -4.40
N SER A 63 -8.62 -8.69 -3.10
CA SER A 63 -8.91 -7.66 -2.11
C SER A 63 -8.15 -6.35 -2.39
N LEU A 64 -6.94 -6.42 -2.97
CA LEU A 64 -6.19 -5.23 -3.38
C LEU A 64 -6.93 -4.46 -4.47
N GLY A 65 -7.32 -5.14 -5.55
CA GLY A 65 -8.06 -4.53 -6.67
C GLY A 65 -9.42 -3.98 -6.23
N LEU A 66 -10.21 -4.80 -5.53
CA LEU A 66 -11.51 -4.37 -4.99
C LEU A 66 -11.36 -3.18 -4.03
N GLY A 67 -10.34 -3.20 -3.17
CA GLY A 67 -10.07 -2.12 -2.23
C GLY A 67 -9.80 -0.78 -2.93
N LEU A 68 -9.18 -0.79 -4.13
CA LEU A 68 -9.00 0.42 -4.94
C LEU A 68 -10.32 0.85 -5.59
N GLU A 69 -11.06 -0.08 -6.19
CA GLU A 69 -12.33 0.21 -6.86
C GLU A 69 -13.38 0.77 -5.89
N PHE A 70 -13.54 0.19 -4.70
CA PHE A 70 -14.49 0.69 -3.69
C PHE A 70 -14.08 2.02 -3.04
N GLN A 71 -12.87 2.51 -3.29
CA GLN A 71 -12.45 3.84 -2.87
C GLN A 71 -12.77 4.92 -3.92
N MET A 72 -13.22 4.53 -5.10
CA MET A 72 -13.74 5.44 -6.13
C MET A 72 -15.18 5.86 -5.81
N LEU A 73 -15.61 7.00 -6.37
CA LEU A 73 -16.96 7.53 -6.16
C LEU A 73 -18.04 6.65 -6.80
N ASP A 74 -17.79 6.17 -8.02
CA ASP A 74 -18.69 5.29 -8.76
C ASP A 74 -18.12 3.87 -8.80
N VAL A 75 -18.87 2.92 -8.24
CA VAL A 75 -18.50 1.51 -8.19
C VAL A 75 -19.45 0.70 -9.06
N ALA A 76 -18.88 0.00 -10.03
CA ALA A 76 -19.63 -0.85 -10.95
C ALA A 76 -20.34 -2.01 -10.23
N GLN A 77 -21.42 -2.52 -10.82
CA GLN A 77 -22.15 -3.65 -10.23
C GLN A 77 -21.27 -4.92 -10.24
N GLU A 78 -20.44 -5.07 -11.26
CA GLU A 78 -19.48 -6.17 -11.42
C GLU A 78 -18.50 -6.24 -10.24
N THR A 79 -18.02 -5.10 -9.73
CA THR A 79 -17.17 -5.01 -8.54
C THR A 79 -17.89 -5.55 -7.30
N ARG A 80 -19.18 -5.23 -7.14
CA ARG A 80 -20.00 -5.72 -6.02
C ARG A 80 -20.24 -7.22 -6.11
N ASP A 81 -20.55 -7.71 -7.31
CA ASP A 81 -20.78 -9.13 -7.57
C ASP A 81 -19.51 -9.95 -7.31
N LYS A 82 -18.35 -9.41 -7.70
CA LYS A 82 -17.04 -10.00 -7.44
C LYS A 82 -16.72 -10.09 -5.95
N TYR A 83 -16.96 -9.02 -5.19
CA TYR A 83 -16.84 -9.06 -3.72
C TYR A 83 -17.76 -10.12 -3.10
N GLN A 84 -19.03 -10.17 -3.51
CA GLN A 84 -19.99 -11.15 -2.99
C GLN A 84 -19.58 -12.60 -3.29
N ARG A 85 -19.06 -12.87 -4.51
CA ARG A 85 -18.51 -14.17 -4.88
C ARG A 85 -17.36 -14.59 -3.96
N LEU A 86 -16.39 -13.71 -3.74
CA LEU A 86 -15.23 -14.00 -2.89
C LEU A 86 -15.64 -14.19 -1.43
N ARG A 87 -16.60 -13.40 -0.94
CA ARG A 87 -17.16 -13.56 0.40
C ARG A 87 -17.79 -14.95 0.56
N ALA A 88 -18.64 -15.36 -0.39
CA ALA A 88 -19.25 -16.68 -0.38
C ALA A 88 -18.22 -17.81 -0.50
N LEU A 89 -17.12 -17.61 -1.23
CA LEU A 89 -16.02 -18.56 -1.32
C LEU A 89 -15.30 -18.74 0.03
N VAL A 90 -15.02 -17.65 0.74
CA VAL A 90 -14.46 -17.67 2.10
C VAL A 90 -15.37 -18.43 3.05
N ASP A 91 -16.66 -18.09 3.06
CA ASP A 91 -17.64 -18.71 3.97
C ASP A 91 -17.80 -20.21 3.71
N LYS A 92 -17.81 -20.62 2.43
CA LYS A 92 -17.90 -22.03 2.03
C LYS A 92 -16.67 -22.84 2.45
N ASN A 93 -15.49 -22.23 2.48
CA ASN A 93 -14.22 -22.89 2.79
C ASN A 93 -13.66 -22.38 4.13
N ALA A 94 -14.53 -22.23 5.14
CA ALA A 94 -14.16 -21.74 6.46
C ALA A 94 -12.95 -22.51 7.04
N GLY A 95 -11.92 -21.77 7.45
CA GLY A 95 -10.67 -22.32 8.00
C GLY A 95 -9.61 -22.73 6.96
N ALA A 96 -9.87 -22.57 5.66
CA ALA A 96 -8.90 -22.89 4.61
C ALA A 96 -7.85 -21.78 4.37
N TYR A 97 -8.15 -20.54 4.77
CA TYR A 97 -7.35 -19.35 4.47
C TYR A 97 -6.72 -18.75 5.73
N GLU A 98 -5.69 -17.94 5.57
CA GLU A 98 -5.10 -17.20 6.70
C GLU A 98 -6.05 -16.08 7.15
N ASP A 99 -6.17 -15.88 8.46
CA ASP A 99 -7.02 -14.82 9.05
C ASP A 99 -6.68 -13.43 8.50
N ARG A 100 -5.40 -13.19 8.16
CA ARG A 100 -4.93 -11.95 7.52
C ARG A 100 -5.55 -11.73 6.13
N GLU A 101 -5.65 -12.78 5.33
CA GLU A 101 -6.23 -12.71 3.98
C GLU A 101 -7.74 -12.42 4.06
N ILE A 102 -8.42 -13.05 5.01
CA ILE A 102 -9.86 -12.83 5.28
C ILE A 102 -10.10 -11.40 5.76
N GLN A 103 -9.26 -10.87 6.67
CA GLN A 103 -9.39 -9.50 7.18
C GLN A 103 -9.23 -8.45 6.08
N HIS A 104 -8.35 -8.66 5.09
CA HIS A 104 -8.28 -7.77 3.92
C HIS A 104 -9.61 -7.73 3.15
N LEU A 105 -10.25 -8.88 2.96
CA LEU A 105 -11.58 -8.95 2.35
C LEU A 105 -12.67 -8.32 3.26
N ASP A 106 -12.55 -8.44 4.58
CA ASP A 106 -13.46 -7.79 5.54
C ASP A 106 -13.39 -6.27 5.44
N ALA A 107 -12.18 -5.73 5.31
CA ALA A 107 -11.98 -4.30 5.11
C ALA A 107 -12.61 -3.82 3.78
N VAL A 108 -12.49 -4.61 2.71
CA VAL A 108 -13.22 -4.37 1.45
C VAL A 108 -14.75 -4.37 1.68
N GLY A 109 -15.25 -5.27 2.52
CA GLY A 109 -16.66 -5.29 2.91
C GLY A 109 -17.13 -4.01 3.59
N CYS A 110 -16.30 -3.44 4.46
CA CYS A 110 -16.58 -2.13 5.07
C CYS A 110 -16.59 -1.01 4.01
N LEU A 111 -15.64 -1.00 3.07
CA LEU A 111 -15.63 -0.05 1.96
C LEU A 111 -16.88 -0.17 1.08
N ALA A 112 -17.33 -1.40 0.80
CA ALA A 112 -18.50 -1.67 -0.03
C ALA A 112 -19.81 -1.08 0.53
N THR A 113 -19.86 -0.85 1.85
CA THR A 113 -20.96 -0.18 2.57
C THR A 113 -20.67 1.28 2.90
N GLY A 114 -19.54 1.84 2.46
CA GLY A 114 -19.12 3.22 2.75
C GLY A 114 -18.49 3.44 4.13
N ASP A 115 -18.24 2.39 4.91
CA ASP A 115 -17.58 2.48 6.22
C ASP A 115 -16.05 2.49 6.07
N HIS A 116 -15.50 3.61 5.59
CA HIS A 116 -14.05 3.78 5.42
C HIS A 116 -13.28 3.59 6.73
N MET A 117 -13.82 4.08 7.85
CA MET A 117 -13.18 3.94 9.15
C MET A 117 -13.26 2.51 9.68
N GLY A 118 -14.31 1.75 9.32
CA GLY A 118 -14.37 0.30 9.53
C GLY A 118 -13.25 -0.44 8.83
N ALA A 119 -13.02 -0.13 7.55
CA ALA A 119 -11.92 -0.72 6.79
C ALA A 119 -10.57 -0.43 7.46
N VAL A 120 -10.33 0.83 7.85
CA VAL A 120 -9.13 1.25 8.59
C VAL A 120 -8.96 0.49 9.90
N ARG A 121 -10.02 0.32 10.70
CA ARG A 121 -9.95 -0.44 11.96
C ARG A 121 -9.52 -1.90 11.73
N VAL A 122 -9.93 -2.49 10.61
CA VAL A 122 -9.53 -3.85 10.24
C VAL A 122 -8.06 -3.87 9.81
N TRP A 123 -7.62 -2.96 8.94
CA TRP A 123 -6.21 -2.90 8.53
C TRP A 123 -5.26 -2.56 9.68
N GLU A 124 -5.62 -1.67 10.59
CA GLU A 124 -4.84 -1.39 11.81
C GLU A 124 -4.73 -2.62 12.73
N ARG A 125 -5.77 -3.47 12.77
CA ARG A 125 -5.69 -4.77 13.47
C ARG A 125 -4.71 -5.72 12.77
N ILE A 126 -4.72 -5.75 11.44
CA ILE A 126 -3.70 -6.50 10.67
C ILE A 126 -2.31 -5.97 11.04
N LEU A 127 -2.07 -4.67 11.04
CA LEU A 127 -0.76 -4.07 11.33
C LEU A 127 -0.29 -4.32 12.77
N ALA A 128 -1.21 -4.42 13.73
CA ALA A 128 -0.88 -4.79 15.11
C ALA A 128 -0.32 -6.23 15.23
N LEU A 129 -0.76 -7.15 14.36
CA LEU A 129 -0.34 -8.55 14.34
C LEU A 129 0.78 -8.83 13.33
N HIS A 130 0.75 -8.11 12.22
CA HIS A 130 1.60 -8.24 11.04
C HIS A 130 2.11 -6.85 10.62
N PRO A 131 3.01 -6.23 11.40
CA PRO A 131 3.45 -4.85 11.17
C PRO A 131 4.18 -4.65 9.83
N THR A 132 4.58 -5.74 9.17
CA THR A 132 5.22 -5.71 7.86
C THR A 132 4.26 -5.95 6.68
N ASP A 133 2.94 -5.99 6.93
CA ASP A 133 1.95 -6.07 5.86
C ASP A 133 1.79 -4.71 5.16
N MET A 134 2.56 -4.52 4.09
CA MET A 134 2.52 -3.28 3.31
C MET A 134 1.17 -3.03 2.63
N HIS A 135 0.43 -4.08 2.27
CA HIS A 135 -0.91 -3.89 1.70
C HIS A 135 -1.78 -3.17 2.73
N ALA A 136 -1.87 -3.67 3.96
CA ALA A 136 -2.68 -3.07 5.02
C ALA A 136 -2.24 -1.64 5.33
N LEU A 137 -0.93 -1.40 5.43
CA LEU A 137 -0.38 -0.07 5.69
C LEU A 137 -0.76 0.92 4.58
N ARG A 138 -0.56 0.53 3.33
CA ARG A 138 -0.74 1.40 2.17
C ARG A 138 -2.20 1.84 1.99
N VAL A 139 -3.15 0.93 2.19
CA VAL A 139 -4.58 1.23 2.05
C VAL A 139 -5.13 1.99 3.26
N ALA A 140 -4.65 1.72 4.48
CA ALA A 140 -4.99 2.52 5.65
C ALA A 140 -4.45 3.95 5.53
N HIS A 141 -3.18 4.09 5.14
CA HIS A 141 -2.52 5.38 4.87
C HIS A 141 -3.31 6.20 3.84
N PHE A 142 -3.81 5.56 2.77
CA PHE A 142 -4.61 6.25 1.76
C PHE A 142 -5.93 6.79 2.30
N VAL A 143 -6.63 6.03 3.15
CA VAL A 143 -7.87 6.50 3.77
C VAL A 143 -7.59 7.65 4.73
N TYR A 144 -6.54 7.59 5.55
CA TYR A 144 -6.15 8.70 6.42
C TYR A 144 -5.85 9.97 5.62
N PHE A 145 -5.09 9.85 4.53
CA PHE A 145 -4.80 10.96 3.63
C PHE A 145 -6.09 11.57 3.05
N ARG A 146 -6.98 10.76 2.47
CA ARG A 146 -8.23 11.24 1.87
C ARG A 146 -9.17 11.91 2.89
N THR A 147 -9.14 11.44 4.14
CA THR A 147 -10.03 11.94 5.19
C THR A 147 -9.43 13.08 6.01
N GLY A 148 -8.19 13.51 5.71
CA GLY A 148 -7.51 14.59 6.42
C GLY A 148 -7.08 14.24 7.85
N LEU A 149 -6.91 12.95 8.14
CA LEU A 149 -6.48 12.46 9.46
C LEU A 149 -4.95 12.43 9.55
N SER A 150 -4.30 13.60 9.47
CA SER A 150 -2.84 13.73 9.35
C SER A 150 -2.06 13.14 10.55
N GLU A 151 -2.61 13.18 11.77
CA GLU A 151 -1.98 12.53 12.92
C GLU A 151 -1.94 11.00 12.75
N GLN A 152 -3.04 10.39 12.29
CA GLN A 152 -3.10 8.95 12.09
C GLN A 152 -2.31 8.52 10.85
N LEU A 153 -2.27 9.36 9.80
CA LEU A 153 -1.40 9.20 8.64
C LEU A 153 0.06 8.99 9.08
N ARG A 154 0.57 9.87 9.95
CA ARG A 154 1.90 9.75 10.56
C ARG A 154 2.01 8.54 11.49
N ASP A 155 1.10 8.45 12.46
CA ASP A 155 1.26 7.54 13.60
C ASP A 155 1.08 6.07 13.20
N SER A 156 0.27 5.78 12.17
CA SER A 156 0.14 4.43 11.61
C SER A 156 1.48 3.90 11.09
N VAL A 157 2.18 4.71 10.29
CA VAL A 157 3.51 4.36 9.77
C VAL A 157 4.53 4.33 10.91
N ALA A 158 4.52 5.32 11.81
CA ALA A 158 5.45 5.39 12.94
C ALA A 158 5.41 4.15 13.84
N ARG A 159 4.22 3.56 14.04
CA ARG A 159 4.05 2.33 14.84
C ARG A 159 4.77 1.14 14.23
N VAL A 160 4.80 1.03 12.91
CA VAL A 160 5.34 -0.15 12.23
C VAL A 160 6.81 -0.04 11.88
N VAL A 161 7.35 1.16 11.65
CA VAL A 161 8.77 1.40 11.26
C VAL A 161 9.78 0.55 12.05
N PRO A 162 9.73 0.45 13.39
CA PRO A 162 10.68 -0.37 14.15
C PRO A 162 10.68 -1.86 13.80
N HIS A 163 9.60 -2.38 13.22
CA HIS A 163 9.46 -3.79 12.82
C HIS A 163 10.02 -4.09 11.43
N TRP A 164 10.33 -3.06 10.65
CA TRP A 164 10.93 -3.17 9.31
C TRP A 164 12.46 -3.10 9.35
N GLN A 165 12.99 -2.36 10.33
CA GLN A 165 14.43 -2.15 10.50
C GLN A 165 15.20 -3.47 10.53
N HIS A 166 16.35 -3.48 9.85
CA HIS A 166 17.30 -4.61 9.81
C HIS A 166 16.80 -5.90 9.15
N ARG A 167 15.65 -5.86 8.48
CA ARG A 167 15.11 -7.01 7.73
C ARG A 167 15.35 -6.94 6.23
N SER A 168 15.73 -5.78 5.70
CA SER A 168 15.92 -5.54 4.26
C SER A 168 14.72 -6.04 3.44
N LEU A 169 13.52 -5.67 3.89
CA LEU A 169 12.28 -6.13 3.27
C LEU A 169 12.01 -5.35 1.99
N PRO A 170 11.42 -5.98 0.97
CA PRO A 170 10.95 -5.23 -0.19
C PRO A 170 9.93 -4.18 0.23
N LEU A 171 9.94 -3.03 -0.46
CA LEU A 171 9.09 -1.86 -0.20
C LEU A 171 9.47 -1.02 1.04
N GLU A 172 10.60 -1.30 1.71
CA GLU A 172 11.10 -0.49 2.84
C GLU A 172 11.33 0.99 2.46
N GLY A 173 11.78 1.28 1.23
CA GLY A 173 11.90 2.67 0.75
C GLY A 173 10.58 3.44 0.84
N TYR A 174 9.49 2.84 0.34
CA TYR A 174 8.14 3.44 0.39
C TYR A 174 7.62 3.61 1.81
N LEU A 175 8.02 2.75 2.75
CA LEU A 175 7.70 2.94 4.17
C LEU A 175 8.28 4.26 4.69
N HIS A 176 9.56 4.52 4.41
CA HIS A 176 10.23 5.75 4.81
C HIS A 176 9.68 6.98 4.05
N GLY A 177 9.32 6.83 2.77
CA GLY A 177 8.65 7.87 1.99
C GLY A 177 7.30 8.27 2.61
N MET A 178 6.43 7.28 2.91
CA MET A 178 5.16 7.52 3.60
C MET A 178 5.36 8.12 5.00
N TYR A 179 6.41 7.71 5.72
CA TYR A 179 6.67 8.27 7.04
C TYR A 179 7.15 9.73 6.96
N GLY A 180 8.05 10.04 6.04
CA GLY A 180 8.50 11.39 5.75
C GLY A 180 7.32 12.30 5.42
N PHE A 181 6.41 11.83 4.57
CA PHE A 181 5.18 12.54 4.22
C PHE A 181 4.30 12.83 5.44
N GLY A 182 3.96 11.82 6.25
CA GLY A 182 3.16 12.05 7.46
C GLY A 182 3.82 12.97 8.49
N LEU A 183 5.14 12.97 8.58
CA LEU A 183 5.89 13.89 9.45
C LEU A 183 5.82 15.34 8.94
N GLU A 184 5.91 15.54 7.63
CA GLU A 184 5.80 16.85 6.98
C GLU A 184 4.37 17.43 7.16
N GLU A 185 3.34 16.63 6.89
CA GLU A 185 1.92 16.97 7.09
C GLU A 185 1.56 17.30 8.56
N THR A 186 2.45 16.97 9.50
CA THR A 186 2.31 17.29 10.92
C THR A 186 3.39 18.24 11.44
N HIS A 187 4.09 18.92 10.52
CA HIS A 187 5.07 19.97 10.75
C HIS A 187 6.32 19.54 11.54
N ILE A 188 6.73 18.26 11.44
CA ILE A 188 7.95 17.71 12.05
C ILE A 188 9.07 17.65 10.99
N TYR A 189 9.41 18.82 10.43
CA TYR A 189 10.21 18.95 9.21
C TYR A 189 11.60 18.33 9.26
N ASP A 190 12.36 18.56 10.34
CA ASP A 190 13.73 18.00 10.47
C ASP A 190 13.73 16.47 10.38
N LYS A 191 12.69 15.82 10.93
CA LYS A 191 12.57 14.37 10.86
C LYS A 191 12.04 13.93 9.50
N ALA A 192 11.08 14.67 8.95
CA ALA A 192 10.57 14.42 7.60
C ALA A 192 11.70 14.40 6.56
N GLU A 193 12.63 15.36 6.63
CA GLU A 193 13.78 15.44 5.72
C GLU A 193 14.68 14.20 5.81
N ARG A 194 14.96 13.74 7.03
CA ARG A 194 15.82 12.56 7.24
C ARG A 194 15.17 11.28 6.70
N GLU A 195 13.88 11.08 6.95
CA GLU A 195 13.15 9.91 6.47
C GLU A 195 12.98 9.95 4.95
N ALA A 196 12.67 11.12 4.37
CA ALA A 196 12.58 11.28 2.92
C ALA A 196 13.94 11.08 2.22
N ARG A 197 15.03 11.58 2.79
CA ARG A 197 16.39 11.32 2.27
C ARG A 197 16.70 9.82 2.28
N LEU A 198 16.42 9.15 3.39
CA LEU A 198 16.61 7.71 3.53
C LEU A 198 15.80 6.92 2.49
N ALA A 199 14.55 7.32 2.26
CA ALA A 199 13.71 6.74 1.23
C ALA A 199 14.31 6.91 -0.17
N LEU A 200 14.78 8.12 -0.52
CA LEU A 200 15.41 8.40 -1.82
C LEU A 200 16.74 7.66 -2.01
N ASP A 201 17.52 7.47 -0.95
CA ASP A 201 18.76 6.68 -0.99
C ASP A 201 18.46 5.19 -1.26
N MET A 202 17.31 4.68 -0.81
CA MET A 202 16.85 3.32 -1.09
C MET A 202 16.16 3.18 -2.46
N ASN A 203 15.37 4.19 -2.83
CA ASN A 203 14.58 4.25 -4.05
C ASN A 203 14.48 5.70 -4.53
N ALA A 204 15.31 6.05 -5.51
CA ALA A 204 15.32 7.40 -6.08
C ALA A 204 13.99 7.79 -6.77
N CYS A 205 13.17 6.81 -7.15
CA CYS A 205 11.85 6.99 -7.78
C CYS A 205 10.70 7.03 -6.76
N ASP A 206 10.99 7.26 -5.48
CA ASP A 206 9.94 7.40 -4.47
C ASP A 206 9.27 8.78 -4.58
N GLY A 207 8.05 8.79 -5.13
CA GLY A 207 7.26 10.01 -5.29
C GLY A 207 6.86 10.67 -3.98
N TRP A 208 6.64 9.92 -2.91
CA TRP A 208 6.32 10.47 -1.58
C TRP A 208 7.51 11.22 -1.01
N ALA A 209 8.69 10.60 -1.05
CA ALA A 209 9.90 11.19 -0.55
C ALA A 209 10.31 12.42 -1.36
N THR A 210 10.16 12.38 -2.69
CA THR A 210 10.40 13.54 -3.55
C THR A 210 9.44 14.70 -3.21
N HIS A 211 8.16 14.41 -3.05
CA HIS A 211 7.14 15.38 -2.64
C HIS A 211 7.45 16.00 -1.28
N THR A 212 7.80 15.18 -0.28
CA THR A 212 8.21 15.63 1.06
C THR A 212 9.42 16.57 1.00
N MET A 213 10.47 16.20 0.25
CA MET A 213 11.65 17.06 0.09
C MET A 213 11.30 18.41 -0.57
N ALA A 214 10.39 18.41 -1.54
CA ALA A 214 9.92 19.63 -2.18
C ALA A 214 9.24 20.59 -1.17
N HIS A 215 8.32 20.08 -0.35
CA HIS A 215 7.64 20.87 0.67
C HIS A 215 8.56 21.34 1.80
N ILE A 216 9.60 20.57 2.14
CA ILE A 216 10.62 21.02 3.10
C ILE A 216 11.39 22.22 2.54
N HIS A 217 11.82 22.16 1.28
CA HIS A 217 12.50 23.29 0.64
C HIS A 217 11.60 24.53 0.54
N GLU A 218 10.31 24.35 0.23
CA GLU A 218 9.31 25.41 0.22
C GLU A 218 9.14 26.03 1.62
N THR A 219 8.91 25.20 2.64
CA THR A 219 8.68 25.61 4.04
C THR A 219 9.84 26.43 4.59
N HIS A 220 11.07 26.08 4.23
CA HIS A 220 12.28 26.82 4.63
C HIS A 220 12.57 28.06 3.78
N GLY A 221 11.76 28.34 2.75
CA GLY A 221 12.02 29.43 1.80
C GLY A 221 13.27 29.22 0.95
N ALA A 222 13.76 27.98 0.83
CA ALA A 222 14.97 27.61 0.10
C ALA A 222 14.68 27.42 -1.40
N VAL A 223 14.16 28.47 -2.05
CA VAL A 223 13.61 28.42 -3.41
C VAL A 223 14.60 27.86 -4.43
N ASP A 224 15.82 28.39 -4.49
CA ASP A 224 16.83 27.96 -5.48
C ASP A 224 17.22 26.49 -5.28
N THR A 225 17.35 26.04 -4.03
CA THR A 225 17.64 24.65 -3.69
C THR A 225 16.48 23.74 -4.08
N GLY A 226 15.24 24.15 -3.83
CA GLY A 226 14.04 23.42 -4.25
C GLY A 226 13.95 23.26 -5.77
N ILE A 227 14.18 24.33 -6.54
CA ILE A 227 14.21 24.28 -8.00
C ILE A 227 15.30 23.32 -8.49
N GLN A 228 16.51 23.42 -7.92
CA GLN A 228 17.61 22.54 -8.29
C GLN A 228 17.27 21.07 -8.01
N PHE A 229 16.74 20.77 -6.82
CA PHE A 229 16.33 19.44 -6.42
C PHE A 229 15.30 18.85 -7.40
N LEU A 230 14.20 19.57 -7.65
CA LEU A 230 13.13 19.11 -8.55
C LEU A 230 13.63 18.93 -9.98
N THR A 231 14.46 19.85 -10.47
CA THR A 231 15.03 19.75 -11.83
C THR A 231 15.97 18.56 -11.95
N SER A 232 16.82 18.32 -10.95
CA SER A 232 17.78 17.21 -10.96
C SER A 232 17.15 15.83 -10.76
N SER A 233 15.93 15.77 -10.24
CA SER A 233 15.19 14.55 -9.95
C SER A 233 14.08 14.26 -10.96
N ALA A 234 13.84 15.13 -11.94
CA ALA A 234 12.68 15.08 -12.84
C ALA A 234 12.53 13.76 -13.63
N ASP A 235 13.61 13.02 -13.89
CA ASP A 235 13.53 11.72 -14.56
C ASP A 235 13.07 10.58 -13.63
N ASN A 236 12.93 10.84 -12.32
CA ASN A 236 12.60 9.85 -11.30
C ASN A 236 11.15 9.95 -10.78
N TRP A 237 10.35 10.96 -11.15
CA TRP A 237 8.98 11.14 -10.64
C TRP A 237 8.01 11.79 -11.64
#